data_AF-A0A939ZUU2-F1
#
_entry.id   AF-A0A939ZUU2-F1
#
_cell.length_a   1.000
_cell.length_b   1.000
_cell.length_c   1.000
_cell.angle_alpha   90.00
_cell.angle_beta   90.00
_cell.angle_gamma   90.00
#
_symmetry.space_group_name_H-M   'P 1'
#
loop_
_entity.id
_entity.type
_entity.pdbx_description
1 polymer ?
#
loop_
_entity_poly.entity_id
_entity_poly.type
_entity_poly.pdbx_seq_one_letter_code
_entity_poly.pdbx_strand_id
1 'polypeptide(L)'
;SIGVIIGPTIDATGLLDKLGLKATSFASGKNKGMLNYDNPLTDEQRKIMQGLVDETYEQFVSIVAAARKKSLAETKALADGRVYTAKQAKDNGLIDSIGSLENAQDRMRERLAISQGLSSQEADEVDFRDYEYIYQAPFMRRVFESTTGVSLPKAMDRTFGPDIKYPAYLFQF
;
A
#
# COMPACT_ATOMS: atom_id res chain seq x y z
N SER A 1 7.92 -6.30 -3.61
CA SER A 1 7.08 -7.09 -4.53
C SER A 1 6.51 -6.13 -5.55
N ILE A 2 6.57 -6.47 -6.84
CA ILE A 2 6.00 -5.66 -7.92
C ILE A 2 4.90 -6.51 -8.55
N GLY A 3 3.65 -6.16 -8.26
CA GLY A 3 2.46 -6.89 -8.67
C GLY A 3 1.23 -6.24 -8.06
N VAL A 4 0.05 -6.56 -8.59
CA VAL A 4 -1.23 -6.02 -8.12
C VAL A 4 -2.20 -7.17 -7.93
N ILE A 5 -2.91 -7.14 -6.81
CA ILE A 5 -4.01 -8.06 -6.53
C ILE A 5 -5.23 -7.27 -6.07
N ILE A 6 -6.42 -7.74 -6.43
CA ILE A 6 -7.67 -7.35 -5.79
C ILE A 6 -8.27 -8.62 -5.18
N GLY A 7 -8.36 -8.68 -3.85
CA GLY A 7 -8.93 -9.83 -3.14
C GLY A 7 -8.08 -10.31 -1.95
N PRO A 8 -8.35 -11.53 -1.43
CA PRO A 8 -9.29 -12.52 -1.98
C PRO A 8 -10.75 -12.08 -1.85
N THR A 9 -11.57 -12.48 -2.83
CA THR A 9 -13.04 -12.38 -2.78
C THR A 9 -13.61 -13.77 -2.55
N ILE A 10 -14.52 -13.92 -1.60
CA ILE A 10 -15.04 -15.22 -1.16
C ILE A 10 -16.42 -15.41 -1.77
N ASP A 11 -16.63 -16.49 -2.52
CA ASP A 11 -17.97 -16.95 -2.89
C ASP A 11 -18.47 -17.91 -1.80
N ALA A 12 -19.49 -17.48 -1.06
CA ALA A 12 -20.10 -18.23 0.03
C ALA A 12 -21.46 -18.81 -0.36
N THR A 13 -21.87 -18.77 -1.63
CA THR A 13 -23.19 -19.26 -2.09
C THR A 13 -23.46 -20.70 -1.65
N GLY A 14 -22.52 -21.60 -1.88
CA GLY A 14 -22.66 -23.01 -1.48
C GLY A 14 -22.71 -23.21 0.05
N LEU A 15 -22.14 -22.30 0.85
CA LEU A 15 -22.28 -22.32 2.31
C LEU A 15 -23.65 -21.82 2.74
N LEU A 16 -24.11 -20.68 2.19
CA LEU A 16 -25.40 -20.10 2.49
C LEU A 16 -26.55 -21.06 2.15
N ASP A 17 -26.45 -21.73 1.00
CA ASP A 17 -27.44 -22.74 0.60
C ASP A 17 -27.53 -23.91 1.59
N LYS A 18 -26.39 -24.39 2.11
CA LYS A 18 -26.35 -25.44 3.14
C LYS A 18 -26.98 -25.01 4.46
N LEU A 19 -26.86 -23.73 4.80
CA LEU A 19 -27.43 -23.16 6.03
C LEU A 19 -28.90 -22.72 5.84
N GLY A 20 -29.46 -22.83 4.63
CA GLY A 20 -30.79 -22.34 4.31
C GLY A 20 -30.91 -20.82 4.36
N LEU A 21 -29.78 -20.10 4.28
CA LEU A 21 -29.74 -18.64 4.28
C LEU A 21 -29.85 -18.11 2.86
N LYS A 22 -30.70 -17.10 2.65
CA LYS A 22 -30.80 -16.36 1.40
C LYS A 22 -30.47 -14.90 1.66
N ALA A 23 -29.43 -14.42 1.00
CA ALA A 23 -29.13 -13.00 0.95
C ALA A 23 -29.79 -12.40 -0.30
N THR A 24 -30.45 -11.27 -0.10
CA THR A 24 -31.15 -10.54 -1.16
C THR A 24 -30.60 -9.13 -1.20
N SER A 25 -30.10 -8.72 -2.37
CA SER A 25 -29.52 -7.40 -2.60
C SER A 25 -30.39 -6.61 -3.58
N PHE A 26 -30.67 -5.34 -3.25
CA PHE A 26 -31.30 -4.38 -4.16
C PHE A 26 -30.24 -3.36 -4.60
N ALA A 27 -30.00 -3.27 -5.90
CA ALA A 27 -28.91 -2.47 -6.43
C ALA A 27 -29.38 -1.54 -7.55
N SER A 28 -28.79 -0.34 -7.61
CA SER A 28 -29.08 0.67 -8.64
C SER A 28 -28.48 0.34 -10.02
N GLY A 29 -27.74 -0.76 -10.15
CA GLY A 29 -27.11 -1.17 -11.41
C GLY A 29 -26.53 -2.58 -11.36
N LYS A 30 -26.46 -3.23 -12.52
CA LYS A 30 -26.12 -4.66 -12.68
C LYS A 30 -24.80 -5.10 -12.05
N ASN A 31 -23.83 -4.19 -11.98
CA ASN A 31 -22.46 -4.48 -11.53
C ASN A 31 -22.19 -4.00 -10.10
N LYS A 32 -23.16 -3.38 -9.42
CA LYS A 32 -22.96 -2.77 -8.09
C LYS A 32 -22.85 -3.78 -6.94
N GLY A 33 -23.24 -5.03 -7.19
CA GLY A 33 -23.03 -6.16 -6.26
C GLY A 33 -21.85 -7.07 -6.65
N MET A 34 -20.99 -6.63 -7.57
CA MET A 34 -19.76 -7.39 -7.87
C MET A 34 -18.90 -7.52 -6.62
N LEU A 35 -18.25 -8.68 -6.44
CA LEU A 35 -17.47 -9.07 -5.26
C LEU A 35 -18.30 -9.31 -3.98
N ASN A 36 -19.62 -9.24 -4.03
CA ASN A 36 -20.43 -9.73 -2.92
C ASN A 36 -20.20 -11.23 -2.71
N TYR A 37 -20.26 -11.67 -1.46
CA TYR A 37 -20.05 -13.07 -1.11
C TYR A 37 -21.24 -13.98 -1.40
N ASP A 38 -22.41 -13.38 -1.63
CA ASP A 38 -23.68 -14.06 -1.76
C ASP A 38 -24.04 -14.43 -3.19
N ASN A 39 -23.17 -14.14 -4.16
CA ASN A 39 -23.38 -14.44 -5.57
C ASN A 39 -22.04 -14.73 -6.26
N PRO A 40 -22.00 -15.65 -7.25
CA PRO A 40 -20.80 -15.88 -8.04
C PRO A 40 -20.51 -14.67 -8.94
N LEU A 41 -19.23 -14.39 -9.17
CA LEU A 41 -18.81 -13.38 -10.15
C LEU A 41 -19.21 -13.80 -11.57
N THR A 42 -19.85 -12.89 -12.30
CA THR A 42 -20.09 -13.10 -13.73
C THR A 42 -18.81 -12.89 -14.55
N ASP A 43 -18.77 -13.40 -15.78
CA ASP A 43 -17.63 -13.17 -16.69
C ASP A 43 -17.39 -11.69 -16.99
N GLU A 44 -18.47 -10.91 -17.09
CA GLU A 44 -18.38 -9.45 -17.25
C GLU A 44 -17.69 -8.82 -16.04
N GLN A 45 -18.13 -9.15 -14.83
CA GLN A 45 -17.56 -8.63 -13.60
C GLN A 45 -16.09 -9.06 -13.44
N ARG A 46 -15.76 -10.31 -13.79
CA ARG A 46 -14.38 -10.81 -13.78
C ARG A 46 -13.49 -9.99 -14.72
N LYS A 47 -13.96 -9.69 -15.94
CA LYS A 47 -13.22 -8.85 -16.89
C LYS A 47 -13.03 -7.43 -16.39
N ILE A 48 -14.05 -6.83 -15.77
CA ILE A 48 -13.95 -5.51 -15.15
C ILE A 48 -12.86 -5.52 -14.07
N MET A 49 -12.91 -6.48 -13.14
CA MET A 49 -11.93 -6.57 -12.06
C MET A 49 -10.52 -6.84 -12.56
N GLN A 50 -10.36 -7.73 -13.56
CA GLN A 50 -9.07 -8.01 -14.16
C GLN A 50 -8.51 -6.78 -14.88
N GLY A 51 -9.36 -6.01 -15.58
CA GLY A 51 -8.94 -4.77 -16.23
C GLY A 51 -8.37 -3.74 -15.24
N LEU A 52 -8.96 -3.62 -14.04
CA LEU A 52 -8.43 -2.75 -12.99
C LEU A 52 -7.06 -3.22 -12.48
N VAL A 53 -6.88 -4.54 -12.33
CA VAL A 53 -5.59 -5.13 -11.95
C VAL A 53 -4.54 -4.86 -13.03
N ASP A 54 -4.86 -5.11 -14.29
CA ASP A 54 -3.95 -4.96 -15.43
C ASP A 54 -3.53 -3.50 -15.60
N GLU A 55 -4.47 -2.56 -15.54
CA GLU A 55 -4.19 -1.13 -15.65
C GLU A 55 -3.25 -0.65 -14.53
N THR A 56 -3.56 -1.02 -13.29
CA THR A 56 -2.74 -0.64 -12.12
C THR A 56 -1.36 -1.30 -12.20
N TYR A 57 -1.28 -2.53 -12.68
CA TYR A 57 -0.02 -3.25 -12.87
C TYR A 57 0.87 -2.56 -13.91
N GLU A 58 0.31 -2.19 -15.07
CA GLU A 58 1.06 -1.50 -16.11
C GLU A 58 1.57 -0.13 -15.63
N GLN A 59 0.76 0.60 -14.87
CA GLN A 59 1.19 1.85 -14.23
C GLN A 59 2.37 1.62 -13.27
N PHE A 60 2.27 0.63 -12.38
CA PHE A 60 3.31 0.31 -11.41
C PHE A 60 4.62 -0.10 -12.11
N VAL A 61 4.56 -1.01 -13.08
CA VAL A 61 5.72 -1.45 -13.85
C VAL A 61 6.36 -0.28 -14.60
N SER A 62 5.57 0.62 -15.18
CA SER A 62 6.08 1.79 -15.90
C SER A 62 6.83 2.75 -14.98
N ILE A 63 6.32 3.00 -13.77
CA ILE A 63 7.00 3.82 -12.76
C ILE A 63 8.34 3.19 -12.37
N VAL A 64 8.37 1.88 -12.11
CA VAL A 64 9.60 1.17 -11.75
C VAL A 64 10.60 1.20 -12.90
N ALA A 65 10.17 0.95 -14.13
CA ALA A 65 11.03 0.98 -15.31
C ALA A 65 11.70 2.35 -15.48
N ALA A 66 10.92 3.42 -15.39
CA ALA A 66 11.43 4.80 -15.46
C ALA A 66 12.41 5.12 -14.33
N ALA A 67 12.05 4.80 -13.08
CA ALA A 67 12.87 5.09 -11.90
C ALA A 67 14.19 4.31 -11.91
N ARG A 68 14.17 3.05 -12.37
CA ARG A 68 15.36 2.17 -12.44
C ARG A 68 16.10 2.26 -13.77
N LYS A 69 15.65 3.11 -14.69
CA LYS A 69 16.21 3.28 -16.05
C LYS A 69 16.34 1.94 -16.79
N LYS A 70 15.33 1.07 -16.64
CA LYS A 70 15.24 -0.24 -17.28
C LYS A 70 14.20 -0.20 -18.40
N SER A 71 14.33 -1.09 -19.38
CA SER A 71 13.25 -1.27 -20.34
C SER A 71 12.00 -1.84 -19.66
N LEU A 72 10.83 -1.62 -20.26
CA LEU A 72 9.59 -2.23 -19.79
C LEU A 72 9.69 -3.76 -19.82
N ALA A 73 10.33 -4.34 -20.84
CA ALA A 73 10.48 -5.79 -20.97
C ALA A 73 11.31 -6.38 -19.82
N GLU A 74 12.46 -5.77 -19.48
CA GLU A 74 13.28 -6.20 -18.34
C GLU A 74 12.55 -6.04 -17.02
N THR A 75 11.81 -4.93 -16.85
CA THR A 75 11.06 -4.68 -15.62
C THR A 75 9.93 -5.71 -15.47
N LYS A 76 9.19 -6.03 -16.53
CA LYS A 76 8.14 -7.07 -16.52
C LYS A 76 8.69 -8.45 -16.18
N ALA A 77 9.88 -8.80 -16.66
CA ALA A 77 10.53 -10.06 -16.31
C ALA A 77 10.86 -10.18 -14.80
N LEU A 78 10.94 -9.06 -14.08
CA LEU A 78 11.17 -8.99 -12.64
C LEU A 78 9.89 -8.71 -11.83
N ALA A 79 8.76 -8.46 -12.49
CA ALA A 79 7.54 -7.95 -11.89
C ALA A 79 6.39 -8.97 -11.97
N ASP A 80 6.57 -10.14 -11.39
CA ASP A 80 5.54 -11.20 -11.34
C ASP A 80 4.89 -11.35 -9.95
N GLY A 81 5.04 -10.34 -9.09
CA GLY A 81 4.50 -10.33 -7.73
C GLY A 81 5.37 -11.03 -6.68
N ARG A 82 6.46 -11.70 -7.05
CA ARG A 82 7.33 -12.36 -6.06
C ARG A 82 8.04 -11.37 -5.13
N VAL A 83 8.53 -11.90 -4.01
CA VAL A 83 9.42 -11.17 -3.10
C VAL A 83 10.89 -11.44 -3.46
N TYR A 84 11.73 -10.44 -3.27
CA TYR A 84 13.17 -10.55 -3.43
C TYR A 84 13.85 -10.28 -2.09
N THR A 85 14.91 -11.03 -1.78
CA THR A 85 15.86 -10.63 -0.75
C THR A 85 16.57 -9.34 -1.15
N ALA A 86 17.13 -8.61 -0.19
CA ALA A 86 17.89 -7.38 -0.48
C ALA A 86 19.03 -7.63 -1.47
N LYS A 87 19.73 -8.77 -1.34
CA LYS A 87 20.79 -9.18 -2.28
C LYS A 87 20.27 -9.37 -3.70
N GLN A 88 19.19 -10.13 -3.87
CA GLN A 88 18.59 -10.34 -5.20
C GLN A 88 18.07 -9.01 -5.80
N ALA A 89 17.47 -8.15 -4.99
CA ALA A 89 17.00 -6.85 -5.44
C ALA A 89 18.17 -5.98 -5.93
N LYS A 90 19.32 -6.00 -5.24
CA LYS A 90 20.52 -5.30 -5.68
C LYS A 90 21.09 -5.90 -6.96
N ASP A 91 21.23 -7.22 -7.02
CA ASP A 91 21.76 -7.95 -8.18
C ASP A 91 20.88 -7.72 -9.44
N ASN A 92 19.56 -7.58 -9.27
CA ASN A 92 18.61 -7.24 -10.33
C ASN A 92 18.51 -5.72 -10.63
N GLY A 93 19.22 -4.89 -9.87
CA GLY A 93 19.19 -3.43 -10.02
C GLY A 93 17.87 -2.77 -9.64
N LEU A 94 17.09 -3.38 -8.73
CA LEU A 94 15.86 -2.83 -8.16
C LEU A 94 16.14 -1.88 -6.98
N ILE A 95 17.30 -1.98 -6.36
CA ILE A 95 17.80 -1.06 -5.32
C ILE A 95 19.24 -0.67 -5.62
N ASP A 96 19.70 0.46 -5.06
CA ASP A 96 21.06 0.96 -5.29
C ASP A 96 22.09 0.32 -4.36
N SER A 97 21.69 -0.02 -3.14
CA SER A 97 22.59 -0.60 -2.14
C SER A 97 21.84 -1.26 -0.99
N ILE A 98 22.59 -2.00 -0.19
CA ILE A 98 22.13 -2.58 1.08
C ILE A 98 22.92 -1.87 2.18
N GLY A 99 22.24 -1.42 3.23
CA GLY A 99 22.83 -0.69 4.35
C GLY A 99 21.82 -0.50 5.48
N SER A 100 22.27 0.08 6.58
CA SER A 100 21.42 0.45 7.71
C SER A 100 20.69 1.78 7.48
N LEU A 101 19.82 2.16 8.41
CA LEU A 101 19.15 3.47 8.38
C LEU A 101 20.16 4.62 8.48
N GLU A 102 21.18 4.47 9.32
CA GLU A 102 22.26 5.45 9.49
C GLU A 102 22.98 5.66 8.15
N ASN A 103 23.29 4.58 7.43
CA ASN A 103 23.89 4.70 6.09
C ASN A 103 23.00 5.44 5.09
N ALA A 104 21.67 5.33 5.21
CA ALA A 104 20.75 6.07 4.35
C ALA A 104 20.70 7.57 4.71
N GLN A 105 20.72 7.89 6.01
CA GLN A 105 20.76 9.26 6.52
C GLN A 105 22.05 9.98 6.12
N ASP A 106 23.21 9.34 6.29
CA ASP A 106 24.50 9.92 5.93
C ASP A 106 24.56 10.28 4.44
N ARG A 107 24.13 9.35 3.57
CA ARG A 107 24.05 9.61 2.13
C ARG A 107 23.07 10.71 1.76
N MET A 108 22.01 10.89 2.55
CA MET A 108 21.05 11.96 2.34
C MET A 108 21.64 13.31 2.74
N ARG A 109 22.35 13.40 3.87
CA ARG A 109 23.11 14.60 4.27
C ARG A 109 24.12 14.99 3.21
N GLU A 110 24.91 14.02 2.72
CA GLU A 110 25.88 14.25 1.64
C GLU A 110 25.21 14.83 0.38
N ARG A 111 24.08 14.26 -0.05
CA ARG A 111 23.34 14.75 -1.22
C ARG A 111 22.73 16.12 -1.00
N LEU A 112 22.18 16.38 0.18
CA LEU A 112 21.63 17.68 0.54
C LEU A 112 22.71 18.75 0.53
N ALA A 113 23.85 18.46 1.14
CA ALA A 113 25.01 19.35 1.17
C ALA A 113 25.44 19.76 -0.24
N ILE A 114 25.55 18.80 -1.16
CA ILE A 114 25.87 19.08 -2.56
C ILE A 114 24.76 19.93 -3.22
N SER A 115 23.50 19.57 -3.02
CA SER A 115 22.37 20.21 -3.71
C SER A 115 22.10 21.65 -3.24
N GLN A 116 22.39 21.96 -1.98
CA GLN A 116 22.13 23.25 -1.36
C GLN A 116 23.43 24.04 -1.06
N GLY A 117 24.60 23.47 -1.37
CA GLY A 117 25.89 24.11 -1.10
C GLY A 117 26.21 24.23 0.39
N LEU A 118 25.72 23.31 1.22
CA LEU A 118 25.99 23.32 2.67
C LEU A 118 27.42 22.86 2.94
N SER A 119 28.04 23.44 3.97
CA SER A 119 29.25 22.89 4.57
C SER A 119 28.97 21.57 5.28
N SER A 120 30.01 20.79 5.58
CA SER A 120 29.86 19.52 6.31
C SER A 120 29.23 19.72 7.69
N GLN A 121 29.52 20.84 8.36
CA GLN A 121 28.93 21.15 9.68
C GLN A 121 27.42 21.40 9.58
N GLU A 122 26.99 22.17 8.59
CA GLU A 122 25.57 22.44 8.35
C GLU A 122 24.80 21.18 7.91
N ALA A 123 25.46 20.27 7.19
CA ALA A 123 24.87 19.00 6.79
C ALA A 123 24.70 18.03 7.97
N ASP A 124 25.65 18.02 8.92
CA ASP A 124 25.59 17.20 10.13
C ASP A 124 24.49 17.65 11.10
N GLU A 125 24.11 18.93 11.05
CA GLU A 125 22.98 19.49 11.79
C GLU A 125 21.61 19.11 11.21
N VAL A 126 21.55 18.48 10.02
CA VAL A 126 20.29 17.98 9.45
C VAL A 126 19.76 16.83 10.30
N ASP A 127 18.70 17.17 11.04
CA ASP A 127 17.95 16.25 11.89
C ASP A 127 16.84 15.54 11.09
N PHE A 128 16.88 14.21 11.11
CA PHE A 128 15.85 13.36 10.50
C PHE A 128 14.79 13.04 11.56
N ARG A 129 13.67 13.76 11.50
CA ARG A 129 12.56 13.52 12.42
C ARG A 129 11.74 12.31 11.97
N ASP A 130 11.63 11.33 12.87
CA ASP A 130 10.67 10.26 12.72
C ASP A 130 9.25 10.80 12.94
N TYR A 131 8.44 10.83 11.89
CA TYR A 131 7.01 11.05 12.02
C TYR A 131 6.32 9.73 12.35
N GLU A 132 5.86 9.59 13.59
CA GLU A 132 4.90 8.53 13.91
C GLU A 132 3.56 8.86 13.24
N TYR A 133 3.25 8.14 12.17
CA TYR A 133 1.93 8.21 11.54
C TYR A 133 0.93 7.51 12.45
N ILE A 134 0.35 8.25 13.41
CA ILE A 134 -0.78 7.75 14.18
C ILE A 134 -1.98 7.74 13.23
N TYR A 135 -2.40 6.54 12.81
CA TYR A 135 -3.69 6.35 12.16
C TYR A 135 -4.78 6.62 13.19
N GLN A 136 -5.05 7.89 13.47
CA GLN A 136 -6.26 8.24 14.17
C GLN A 136 -7.40 7.81 13.23
N ALA A 137 -8.43 7.17 13.77
CA ALA A 137 -9.69 6.99 13.09
C ALA A 137 -10.62 8.16 13.47
N PRO A 138 -10.30 9.43 13.11
CA PRO A 138 -11.02 10.60 13.62
C PRO A 138 -12.49 10.54 13.23
N PHE A 139 -12.82 9.90 12.10
CA PHE A 139 -14.19 9.73 11.65
C PHE A 139 -15.01 8.84 12.59
N MET A 140 -14.57 7.59 12.82
CA MET A 140 -15.34 6.65 13.67
C MET A 140 -15.39 7.09 15.12
N ARG A 141 -14.31 7.69 15.62
CA ARG A 141 -14.27 8.27 16.97
C ARG A 141 -15.25 9.43 17.11
N ARG A 142 -15.26 10.37 16.16
CA ARG A 142 -16.19 11.51 16.15
C ARG A 142 -17.63 11.05 16.01
N VAL A 143 -17.91 10.04 15.19
CA VAL A 143 -19.25 9.45 15.06
C VAL A 143 -19.69 8.80 16.37
N PHE A 144 -18.85 7.97 16.99
CA PHE A 144 -19.18 7.32 18.26
C PHE A 144 -19.39 8.34 19.39
N GLU A 145 -18.50 9.33 19.52
CA GLU A 145 -18.64 10.42 20.50
C GLU A 145 -19.91 11.25 20.24
N SER A 146 -20.21 11.57 18.98
CA SER A 146 -21.42 12.33 18.63
C SER A 146 -22.72 11.58 18.85
N THR A 147 -22.69 10.24 18.81
CA THR A 147 -23.89 9.39 18.93
C THR A 147 -24.10 8.88 20.35
N THR A 148 -23.03 8.67 21.12
CA THR A 148 -23.10 8.10 22.48
C THR A 148 -22.82 9.10 23.58
N GLY A 149 -22.22 10.26 23.26
CA GLY A 149 -21.76 11.24 24.26
C GLY A 149 -20.57 10.76 25.10
N VAL A 150 -20.01 9.57 24.81
CA VAL A 150 -18.90 8.97 25.56
C VAL A 150 -17.62 9.07 24.75
N SER A 151 -16.57 9.66 25.34
CA SER A 151 -15.23 9.67 24.76
C SER A 151 -14.59 8.30 24.82
N LEU A 152 -14.17 7.74 23.68
CA LEU A 152 -13.46 6.47 23.66
C LEU A 152 -12.07 6.61 24.33
N PRO A 153 -11.68 5.68 25.23
CA PRO A 153 -10.36 5.71 25.85
C PRO A 153 -9.23 5.61 24.82
N LYS A 154 -8.12 6.34 25.02
CA LYS A 154 -6.90 6.26 24.17
C LYS A 154 -6.37 4.83 24.00
N ALA A 155 -6.64 3.93 24.96
CA ALA A 155 -6.25 2.53 24.88
C ALA A 155 -6.93 1.77 23.72
N MET A 156 -8.08 2.24 23.22
CA MET A 156 -8.78 1.62 22.08
C MET A 156 -8.14 1.96 20.74
N ASP A 157 -7.29 2.99 20.67
CA ASP A 157 -6.53 3.32 19.45
C ASP A 157 -5.57 2.18 19.05
N ARG A 158 -5.12 1.36 20.03
CA ARG A 158 -4.30 0.16 19.80
C ARG A 158 -5.08 -1.05 19.27
N THR A 159 -6.40 -1.08 19.45
CA THR A 159 -7.24 -2.25 19.10
C THR A 159 -7.69 -2.20 17.63
N PHE A 160 -7.71 -1.00 17.02
CA PHE A 160 -8.21 -0.79 15.65
C PHE A 160 -7.14 -0.34 14.64
N GLY A 161 -5.89 -0.17 15.06
CA GLY A 161 -4.77 0.14 14.19
C GLY A 161 -3.70 -0.96 14.28
N PRO A 162 -3.09 -1.39 13.16
CA PRO A 162 -1.88 -2.18 13.26
C PRO A 162 -0.79 -1.34 13.93
N ASP A 163 -0.19 -1.86 15.02
CA ASP A 163 1.06 -1.38 15.64
C ASP A 163 2.26 -1.64 14.69
N ILE A 164 2.11 -1.37 13.40
CA ILE A 164 3.15 -1.55 12.40
C ILE A 164 3.76 -0.18 12.14
N LYS A 165 4.96 0.01 12.68
CA LYS A 165 5.86 1.13 12.38
C LYS A 165 6.24 1.08 10.90
N TYR A 166 5.47 1.72 10.02
CA TYR A 166 5.90 1.97 8.65
C TYR A 166 6.60 3.34 8.58
N PRO A 167 7.86 3.43 8.14
CA PRO A 167 8.44 4.71 7.76
C PRO A 167 7.91 5.10 6.37
N ALA A 168 6.86 5.92 6.34
CA ALA A 168 6.42 6.58 5.12
C ALA A 168 7.15 7.93 5.02
N TYR A 169 8.19 8.00 4.19
CA TYR A 169 8.91 9.25 3.93
C TYR A 169 8.09 10.09 2.93
N LEU A 170 7.47 11.16 3.42
CA LEU A 170 6.89 12.21 2.58
C LEU A 170 7.93 13.34 2.46
N PHE A 171 8.52 13.54 1.28
CA PHE A 171 9.32 14.72 0.99
C PHE A 171 8.42 15.79 0.39
N GLN A 172 8.18 16.88 1.12
CA GLN A 172 7.71 18.13 0.54
C GLN A 172 8.93 19.01 0.24
N PHE A 173 9.03 19.48 -1.01
CA PHE A 173 9.98 20.52 -1.43
C PHE A 173 9.47 21.90 -1.02
#